data_AF-A0A2U2Z528-F1
#
_entry.id   AF-A0A2U2Z528-F1
#
_cell.length_a   1.000
_cell.length_b   1.000
_cell.length_c   1.000
_cell.angle_alpha   90.00
_cell.angle_beta   90.00
_cell.angle_gamma   90.00
#
_symmetry.space_group_name_H-M   'P 1'
#
loop_
_entity.id
_entity.type
_entity.pdbx_description
1 polymer ?
#
loop_
_entity_poly.entity_id
_entity_poly.type
_entity_poly.pdbx_seq_one_letter_code
_entity_poly.pdbx_strand_id
1 'polypeptide(L)'
;MRPGLPEMMSSSYDIPGGTMRTSTTAIMTIGLLLATLTACSSSDQEDKAVETPKVVDTPTAPAYTVVNKIEKFGVGSVDLVIPTATVDSAKAAIQDYAKTIDGPLNYGINVIRSKNDKGIEDYVCHGEWVKDEQAARVYTGGRVTSDTWPAIGMYCSDPKG
;
A
#
# COMPACT_ATOMS: atom_id res chain seq x y z
N MET A 1 -49.73 36.80 0.46
CA MET A 1 -49.55 36.46 1.88
C MET A 1 -48.28 35.63 2.02
N ARG A 2 -47.28 36.13 2.76
CA ARG A 2 -46.04 35.44 3.11
C ARG A 2 -46.22 34.72 4.46
N PRO A 3 -45.62 33.55 4.64
CA PRO A 3 -44.84 33.23 5.83
C PRO A 3 -43.39 32.96 5.38
N GLY A 4 -42.37 33.68 5.84
CA GLY A 4 -41.88 33.67 7.22
C GLY A 4 -40.57 32.88 7.24
N LEU A 5 -39.46 33.55 6.89
CA LEU A 5 -38.08 33.03 7.00
C LEU A 5 -37.75 32.73 8.47
N PRO A 6 -36.97 31.68 8.76
CA PRO A 6 -35.98 31.72 9.82
C PRO A 6 -34.61 32.06 9.24
N GLU A 7 -34.06 33.19 9.69
CA GLU A 7 -32.65 33.55 9.56
C GLU A 7 -31.78 32.47 10.18
N MET A 8 -30.96 31.79 9.38
CA MET A 8 -29.87 30.99 9.91
C MET A 8 -28.62 31.85 9.98
N MET A 9 -28.22 32.09 11.22
CA MET A 9 -27.12 32.92 11.66
C MET A 9 -25.81 32.58 10.93
N SER A 10 -25.22 33.63 10.38
CA SER A 10 -23.85 33.67 9.90
C SER A 10 -22.90 33.43 11.08
N SER A 11 -22.29 32.25 11.15
CA SER A 11 -21.21 31.98 12.11
C SER A 11 -19.88 32.25 11.40
N SER A 12 -19.42 33.49 11.56
CA SER A 12 -18.07 33.91 11.18
C SER A 12 -17.07 33.22 12.12
N TYR A 13 -16.35 32.23 11.60
CA TYR A 13 -15.12 31.76 12.25
C TYR A 13 -13.95 32.54 11.65
N ASP A 14 -13.58 33.62 12.34
CA ASP A 14 -12.25 34.20 12.28
C ASP A 14 -11.24 33.18 12.82
N ILE A 15 -10.39 32.64 11.95
CA ILE A 15 -9.19 31.92 12.38
C ILE A 15 -8.01 32.92 12.32
N PRO A 16 -7.41 33.29 13.46
CA PRO A 16 -6.26 34.17 13.47
C PRO A 16 -5.04 33.52 12.82
N GLY A 17 -4.34 34.33 12.03
CA GLY A 17 -3.06 34.00 11.40
C GLY A 17 -2.03 33.50 12.42
N GLY A 18 -1.57 32.27 12.21
CA GLY A 18 -0.43 31.68 12.88
C GLY A 18 0.76 31.63 11.93
N THR A 19 1.77 32.40 12.27
CA THR A 19 3.01 32.66 11.55
C THR A 19 3.79 31.38 11.21
N MET A 20 4.27 31.36 9.96
CA MET A 20 5.33 30.51 9.41
C MET A 20 6.47 30.28 10.43
N ARG A 21 6.72 29.02 10.81
CA ARG A 21 7.97 28.58 11.43
C ARG A 21 8.68 27.62 10.50
N THR A 22 9.51 28.21 9.65
CA THR A 22 10.62 27.58 8.93
C THR A 22 11.48 26.83 9.93
N SER A 23 11.50 25.51 9.86
CA SER A 23 12.48 24.69 10.59
C SER A 23 13.56 24.24 9.61
N THR A 24 14.76 24.63 9.98
CA THR A 24 16.01 24.67 9.22
C THR A 24 16.51 23.27 8.85
N THR A 25 16.96 23.16 7.60
CA THR A 25 17.74 22.07 7.02
C THR A 25 18.97 21.77 7.88
N ALA A 26 19.19 20.50 8.24
CA ALA A 26 20.49 20.02 8.71
C ALA A 26 20.91 18.83 7.85
N ILE A 27 21.75 19.13 6.85
CA ILE A 27 22.48 18.15 6.06
C ILE A 27 23.62 17.64 6.94
N MET A 28 23.56 16.39 7.39
CA MET A 28 24.70 15.70 7.99
C MET A 28 25.32 14.78 6.95
N THR A 29 26.36 15.30 6.33
CA THR A 29 27.27 14.62 5.42
C THR A 29 28.39 13.93 6.21
N ILE A 30 28.92 12.85 5.63
CA ILE A 30 30.27 12.25 5.82
C ILE A 30 30.37 11.10 6.82
N GLY A 31 30.82 9.96 6.29
CA GLY A 31 31.35 8.83 7.06
C GLY A 31 31.81 7.68 6.18
N LEU A 32 32.68 7.95 5.19
CA LEU A 32 33.36 6.93 4.39
C LEU A 32 34.43 6.24 5.25
N LEU A 33 34.31 4.93 5.49
CA LEU A 33 35.36 4.11 6.08
C LEU A 33 35.73 2.97 5.12
N LEU A 34 36.88 3.13 4.48
CA LEU A 34 37.63 2.11 3.75
C LEU A 34 38.61 1.38 4.69
N ALA A 35 38.98 0.18 4.24
CA ALA A 35 40.07 -0.72 4.69
C ALA A 35 39.63 -1.75 5.77
N THR A 36 39.94 -3.04 5.65
CA THR A 36 41.19 -3.65 5.16
C THR A 36 40.97 -5.00 4.46
N LEU A 37 41.72 -5.24 3.37
CA LEU A 37 41.99 -6.56 2.81
C LEU A 37 42.85 -7.36 3.79
N THR A 38 42.37 -8.54 4.22
CA THR A 38 43.21 -9.57 4.86
C THR A 38 43.22 -10.78 3.93
N ALA A 39 44.36 -10.99 3.28
CA ALA A 39 44.63 -12.13 2.43
C ALA A 39 45.20 -13.31 3.25
N CYS A 40 44.71 -14.50 2.91
CA CYS A 40 45.31 -15.83 2.97
C CYS A 40 45.96 -16.36 4.28
N SER A 41 45.39 -17.45 4.79
CA SER A 41 46.18 -18.60 5.27
C SER A 41 45.50 -19.91 4.84
N SER A 42 46.32 -20.87 4.44
CA SER A 42 46.01 -22.06 3.66
C SER A 42 45.39 -23.24 4.43
N SER A 43 44.56 -23.97 3.68
CA SER A 43 44.40 -25.43 3.57
C SER A 43 44.18 -26.28 4.82
N ASP A 44 42.99 -26.87 4.94
CA ASP A 44 42.83 -28.34 4.87
C ASP A 44 41.37 -28.71 4.55
N GLN A 45 41.23 -29.76 3.74
CA GLN A 45 40.01 -30.27 3.15
C GLN A 45 39.40 -31.33 4.07
N GLU A 46 38.20 -31.10 4.58
CA GLU A 46 37.26 -32.17 4.96
C GLU A 46 35.86 -31.81 4.49
N ASP A 47 35.26 -32.77 3.78
CA ASP A 47 33.89 -32.78 3.30
C ASP A 47 32.90 -32.22 4.32
N LYS A 48 32.02 -31.28 3.92
CA LYS A 48 30.56 -31.30 4.24
C LYS A 48 29.82 -30.18 3.50
N ALA A 49 28.74 -30.62 2.86
CA ALA A 49 27.62 -29.84 2.33
C ALA A 49 28.00 -28.76 1.30
N VAL A 50 27.83 -29.13 0.02
CA VAL A 50 27.38 -28.18 -0.99
C VAL A 50 26.11 -27.52 -0.45
N GLU A 51 26.24 -26.34 0.16
CA GLU A 51 25.11 -25.43 0.31
C GLU A 51 24.71 -25.03 -1.10
N THR A 52 23.76 -25.78 -1.64
CA THR A 52 22.96 -25.35 -2.78
C THR A 52 22.56 -23.91 -2.51
N PRO A 53 22.86 -22.96 -3.41
CA PRO A 53 22.41 -21.58 -3.26
C PRO A 53 20.91 -21.63 -2.99
N LYS A 54 20.46 -21.17 -1.81
CA LYS A 54 19.04 -20.92 -1.59
C LYS A 54 18.66 -19.91 -2.66
N VAL A 55 17.98 -20.40 -3.70
CA VAL A 55 17.24 -19.55 -4.62
C VAL A 55 16.33 -18.75 -3.71
N VAL A 56 16.66 -17.47 -3.56
CA VAL A 56 15.75 -16.51 -2.95
C VAL A 56 14.63 -16.43 -3.96
N ASP A 57 13.62 -17.28 -3.79
CA ASP A 57 12.34 -17.23 -4.51
C ASP A 57 11.74 -15.86 -4.19
N THR A 58 12.18 -14.86 -4.94
CA THR A 58 11.57 -13.55 -4.91
C THR A 58 10.19 -13.78 -5.50
N PRO A 59 9.10 -13.60 -4.71
CA PRO A 59 7.79 -13.94 -5.19
C PRO A 59 7.51 -13.11 -6.44
N THR A 60 7.46 -13.77 -7.59
CA THR A 60 7.02 -13.11 -8.82
C THR A 60 5.55 -12.78 -8.65
N ALA A 61 5.18 -11.51 -8.88
CA ALA A 61 3.79 -11.12 -8.82
C ALA A 61 2.98 -11.99 -9.80
N PRO A 62 1.86 -12.59 -9.36
CA PRO A 62 1.07 -13.45 -10.24
C PRO A 62 0.45 -12.62 -11.36
N ALA A 63 0.20 -13.25 -12.52
CA ALA A 63 -0.58 -12.61 -13.57
C ALA A 63 -2.03 -12.40 -13.10
N TYR A 64 -2.58 -11.21 -13.35
CA TYR A 64 -3.95 -10.85 -13.02
C TYR A 64 -4.64 -10.14 -14.18
N THR A 65 -5.97 -10.25 -14.24
CA THR A 65 -6.80 -9.44 -15.14
C THR A 65 -7.44 -8.31 -14.34
N VAL A 66 -7.30 -7.08 -14.83
CA VAL A 66 -7.92 -5.90 -14.21
C VAL A 66 -9.36 -5.75 -14.68
N VAL A 67 -10.31 -5.68 -13.75
CA VAL A 67 -11.73 -5.43 -14.02
C VAL A 67 -12.32 -4.42 -13.03
N ASN A 68 -13.52 -3.91 -13.35
CA ASN A 68 -14.29 -2.99 -12.50
C ASN A 68 -13.49 -1.79 -11.96
N LYS A 69 -12.54 -1.28 -12.75
CA LYS A 69 -11.73 -0.12 -12.39
C LYS A 69 -12.60 1.14 -12.33
N ILE A 70 -12.60 1.82 -11.19
CA ILE A 70 -13.34 3.07 -10.97
C ILE A 70 -12.39 4.08 -10.33
N GLU A 71 -12.29 5.28 -10.90
CA GLU A 71 -11.50 6.39 -10.34
C GLU A 71 -12.30 7.68 -10.44
N LYS A 72 -12.59 8.32 -9.30
CA LYS A 72 -13.34 9.57 -9.23
C LYS A 72 -12.92 10.38 -8.01
N PHE A 73 -12.83 11.70 -8.16
CA PHE A 73 -12.63 12.64 -7.04
C PHE A 73 -11.47 12.28 -6.09
N GLY A 74 -10.34 11.81 -6.63
CA GLY A 74 -9.16 11.47 -5.83
C GLY A 74 -9.28 10.16 -5.05
N VAL A 75 -10.29 9.33 -5.31
CA VAL A 75 -10.37 7.95 -4.81
C VAL A 75 -10.54 6.97 -5.96
N GLY A 76 -10.19 5.71 -5.74
CA GLY A 76 -10.40 4.68 -6.74
C GLY A 76 -10.57 3.28 -6.17
N SER A 77 -10.96 2.36 -7.04
CA SER A 77 -11.01 0.94 -6.75
C SER A 77 -10.79 0.09 -7.98
N VAL A 78 -10.33 -1.14 -7.78
CA VAL A 78 -10.14 -2.13 -8.83
C VAL A 78 -10.37 -3.54 -8.29
N ASP A 79 -10.81 -4.45 -9.17
CA ASP A 79 -10.78 -5.88 -8.91
C ASP A 79 -9.72 -6.55 -9.80
N LEU A 80 -8.89 -7.38 -9.18
CA LEU A 80 -7.87 -8.19 -9.83
C LEU A 80 -8.37 -9.64 -9.86
N VAL A 81 -8.64 -10.16 -11.06
CA VAL A 81 -9.08 -11.55 -11.24
C VAL A 81 -7.88 -12.46 -11.39
N ILE A 82 -7.77 -13.41 -10.45
CA ILE A 82 -6.72 -14.45 -10.42
C ILE A 82 -7.41 -15.78 -10.10
N PRO A 83 -7.72 -16.62 -11.11
CA PRO A 83 -8.55 -17.81 -10.93
C PRO A 83 -8.08 -18.79 -9.84
N THR A 84 -6.77 -18.87 -9.64
CA THR A 84 -6.13 -19.77 -8.67
C THR A 84 -5.50 -19.00 -7.50
N ALA A 85 -6.00 -17.80 -7.18
CA ALA A 85 -5.44 -17.02 -6.09
C ALA A 85 -5.46 -17.80 -4.77
N THR A 86 -4.30 -17.85 -4.14
CA THR A 86 -4.11 -18.07 -2.70
C THR A 86 -3.97 -16.71 -2.01
N VAL A 87 -4.08 -16.68 -0.68
CA VAL A 87 -3.81 -15.48 0.12
C VAL A 87 -2.46 -14.83 -0.22
N ASP A 88 -1.39 -15.60 -0.35
CA ASP A 88 -0.06 -15.03 -0.61
C ASP A 88 0.06 -14.45 -2.01
N SER A 89 -0.47 -15.15 -3.02
CA SER A 89 -0.51 -14.64 -4.38
C SER A 89 -1.38 -13.37 -4.49
N ALA A 90 -2.48 -13.30 -3.72
CA ALA A 90 -3.36 -12.14 -3.69
C ALA A 90 -2.65 -10.93 -3.06
N LYS A 91 -1.95 -11.11 -1.93
CA LYS A 91 -1.14 -10.04 -1.32
C LYS A 91 -0.06 -9.54 -2.29
N ALA A 92 0.63 -10.45 -2.97
CA ALA A 92 1.64 -10.09 -3.97
C ALA A 92 1.04 -9.29 -5.13
N ALA A 93 -0.14 -9.69 -5.63
CA ALA A 93 -0.84 -8.96 -6.68
C ALA A 93 -1.26 -7.55 -6.25
N ILE A 94 -1.78 -7.41 -5.02
CA ILE A 94 -2.16 -6.11 -4.46
C ILE A 94 -0.93 -5.20 -4.35
N GLN A 95 0.17 -5.71 -3.80
CA GLN A 95 1.42 -4.95 -3.68
C GLN A 95 1.97 -4.56 -5.05
N ASP A 96 1.85 -5.44 -6.03
CA ASP A 96 2.30 -5.16 -7.38
C ASP A 96 1.47 -4.07 -8.06
N TYR A 97 0.14 -4.23 -8.07
CA TYR A 97 -0.77 -3.24 -8.64
C TYR A 97 -0.59 -1.87 -7.98
N ALA A 98 -0.38 -1.84 -6.66
CA ALA A 98 -0.21 -0.61 -5.91
C ALA A 98 0.95 0.28 -6.39
N LYS A 99 2.00 -0.30 -6.99
CA LYS A 99 3.12 0.46 -7.57
C LYS A 99 2.71 1.32 -8.76
N THR A 100 1.58 0.98 -9.38
CA THR A 100 1.04 1.66 -10.58
C THR A 100 0.06 2.77 -10.23
N ILE A 101 -0.32 2.90 -8.96
CA ILE A 101 -1.28 3.91 -8.51
C ILE A 101 -0.60 5.28 -8.52
N ASP A 102 -1.15 6.20 -9.31
CA ASP A 102 -0.77 7.60 -9.35
C ASP A 102 -2.02 8.48 -9.44
N GLY A 103 -2.05 9.56 -8.66
CA GLY A 103 -3.18 10.49 -8.55
C GLY A 103 -4.04 10.33 -7.30
N PRO A 104 -4.76 9.21 -7.09
CA PRO A 104 -5.65 9.01 -5.93
C PRO A 104 -4.96 9.19 -4.58
N LEU A 105 -5.75 9.60 -3.58
CA LEU A 105 -5.37 9.68 -2.17
C LEU A 105 -5.67 8.38 -1.42
N ASN A 106 -6.69 7.64 -1.87
CA ASN A 106 -7.08 6.34 -1.34
C ASN A 106 -7.52 5.41 -2.48
N TYR A 107 -7.19 4.12 -2.38
CA TYR A 107 -7.49 3.14 -3.40
C TYR A 107 -7.83 1.77 -2.81
N GLY A 108 -8.97 1.20 -3.21
CA GLY A 108 -9.33 -0.18 -2.89
C GLY A 108 -8.86 -1.17 -3.96
N ILE A 109 -8.17 -2.23 -3.57
CA ILE A 109 -7.66 -3.25 -4.49
C ILE A 109 -8.19 -4.60 -4.03
N ASN A 110 -9.18 -5.16 -4.73
CA ASN A 110 -9.71 -6.49 -4.42
C ASN A 110 -9.02 -7.55 -5.27
N VAL A 111 -8.81 -8.74 -4.71
CA VAL A 111 -8.43 -9.93 -5.47
C VAL A 111 -9.55 -10.95 -5.36
N ILE A 112 -10.03 -11.41 -6.52
CA ILE A 112 -11.11 -12.38 -6.64
C ILE A 112 -10.68 -13.53 -7.55
N ARG A 113 -11.17 -14.74 -7.30
CA ARG A 113 -10.96 -15.89 -8.19
C ARG A 113 -11.90 -15.86 -9.38
N SER A 114 -13.15 -15.48 -9.14
CA SER A 114 -14.18 -15.41 -10.16
C SER A 114 -15.30 -14.47 -9.75
N LYS A 115 -16.12 -14.09 -10.73
CA LYS A 115 -17.40 -13.42 -10.56
C LYS A 115 -18.44 -14.23 -11.30
N ASN A 116 -19.47 -14.70 -10.62
CA ASN A 116 -20.54 -15.46 -11.27
C ASN A 116 -21.58 -14.52 -11.90
N ASP A 117 -22.50 -15.09 -12.68
CA ASP A 117 -23.54 -14.33 -13.40
C ASP A 117 -24.50 -13.56 -12.47
N LYS A 118 -24.54 -13.90 -11.19
CA LYS A 118 -25.31 -13.19 -10.16
C LYS A 118 -24.52 -12.04 -9.53
N GLY A 119 -23.30 -11.77 -10.01
CA GLY A 119 -22.40 -10.76 -9.47
C GLY A 119 -21.76 -11.15 -8.13
N ILE A 120 -21.87 -12.40 -7.69
CA ILE A 120 -21.22 -12.87 -6.47
C ILE A 120 -19.76 -13.15 -6.79
N GLU A 121 -18.88 -12.53 -6.01
CA GLU A 121 -17.43 -12.61 -6.19
C GLU A 121 -16.83 -13.64 -5.23
N ASP A 122 -15.96 -14.51 -5.75
CA ASP A 122 -15.14 -15.40 -4.93
C ASP A 122 -13.91 -14.63 -4.43
N TYR A 123 -14.14 -13.85 -3.39
CA TYR A 123 -13.18 -12.91 -2.83
C TYR A 123 -12.08 -13.60 -2.02
N VAL A 124 -10.86 -13.09 -2.11
CA VAL A 124 -9.67 -13.61 -1.40
C VAL A 124 -9.08 -12.57 -0.45
N CYS A 125 -8.68 -11.40 -0.97
CA CYS A 125 -8.07 -10.32 -0.19
C CYS A 125 -8.46 -8.93 -0.71
N HIS A 126 -8.39 -7.94 0.18
CA HIS A 126 -8.48 -6.51 -0.11
C HIS A 126 -7.24 -5.79 0.41
N GLY A 127 -6.71 -4.91 -0.43
CA GLY A 127 -5.76 -3.88 -0.07
C GLY A 127 -6.43 -2.52 -0.02
N GLU A 128 -6.29 -1.82 1.09
CA GLU A 128 -6.68 -0.43 1.25
C GLU A 128 -5.41 0.42 1.17
N TRP A 129 -5.07 0.90 -0.03
CA TRP A 129 -3.93 1.75 -0.29
C TRP A 129 -4.25 3.21 0.04
N VAL A 130 -3.29 3.91 0.63
CA VAL A 130 -3.40 5.33 0.99
C VAL A 130 -2.09 6.04 0.74
N LYS A 131 -2.20 7.25 0.16
CA LYS A 131 -1.05 8.01 -0.33
C LYS A 131 -0.14 8.51 0.78
N ASP A 132 -0.74 9.00 1.86
CA ASP A 132 -0.05 9.64 2.98
C ASP A 132 -0.87 9.54 4.27
N GLU A 133 -0.28 9.99 5.38
CA GLU A 133 -0.89 9.92 6.71
C GLU A 133 -2.19 10.74 6.81
N GLN A 134 -2.30 11.87 6.09
CA GLN A 134 -3.52 12.67 6.09
C GLN A 134 -4.66 11.93 5.39
N ALA A 135 -4.38 11.35 4.22
CA ALA A 135 -5.33 10.50 3.52
C ALA A 135 -5.73 9.30 4.37
N ALA A 136 -4.79 8.67 5.08
CA ALA A 136 -5.10 7.57 5.99
C ALA A 136 -6.07 7.98 7.11
N ARG A 137 -5.87 9.14 7.73
CA ARG A 137 -6.80 9.68 8.75
C ARG A 137 -8.19 9.95 8.17
N VAL A 138 -8.26 10.58 7.00
CA VAL A 138 -9.53 11.00 6.37
C VAL A 138 -10.32 9.81 5.82
N TYR A 139 -9.68 8.91 5.09
CA TYR A 139 -10.37 7.86 4.34
C TYR A 139 -10.50 6.54 5.09
N THR A 140 -9.55 6.23 6.00
CA THR A 140 -9.55 4.94 6.72
C THR A 140 -9.92 5.09 8.19
N GLY A 141 -10.07 6.33 8.68
CA GLY A 141 -10.21 6.62 10.11
C GLY A 141 -8.93 6.36 10.90
N GLY A 142 -7.77 6.38 10.24
CA GLY A 142 -6.47 6.05 10.84
C GLY A 142 -6.21 4.55 11.06
N ARG A 143 -7.04 3.66 10.49
CA ARG A 143 -6.80 2.21 10.55
C ARG A 143 -5.53 1.79 9.81
N VAL A 144 -5.21 2.45 8.70
CA VAL A 144 -3.94 2.22 7.99
C VAL A 144 -2.89 3.17 8.56
N THR A 145 -1.83 2.60 9.14
CA THR A 145 -0.72 3.34 9.75
C THR A 145 0.61 2.82 9.21
N SER A 146 1.60 3.69 9.04
CA SER A 146 2.94 3.30 8.56
C SER A 146 3.97 4.41 8.85
N ASP A 147 5.23 4.01 9.02
CA ASP A 147 6.37 4.93 9.09
C ASP A 147 6.77 5.45 7.70
N THR A 148 6.38 4.74 6.65
CA THR A 148 6.65 5.08 5.24
C THR A 148 5.38 5.13 4.42
N TRP A 149 5.30 6.09 3.51
CA TRP A 149 4.13 6.31 2.64
C TRP A 149 4.52 6.23 1.16
N PRO A 150 3.63 5.74 0.28
CA PRO A 150 2.27 5.27 0.56
C PRO A 150 2.23 3.96 1.36
N ALA A 151 1.09 3.66 1.97
CA ALA A 151 0.89 2.47 2.79
C ALA A 151 -0.34 1.68 2.35
N ILE A 152 -0.39 0.39 2.69
CA ILE A 152 -1.50 -0.50 2.35
C ILE A 152 -1.92 -1.29 3.58
N GLY A 153 -3.18 -1.15 3.99
CA GLY A 153 -3.81 -2.08 4.91
C GLY A 153 -4.27 -3.33 4.16
N MET A 154 -3.93 -4.53 4.65
CA MET A 154 -4.31 -5.79 4.00
C MET A 154 -5.29 -6.58 4.84
N TYR A 155 -6.38 -7.02 4.21
CA TYR A 155 -7.45 -7.79 4.83
C TYR A 155 -7.77 -8.98 3.94
N CYS A 156 -7.45 -10.18 4.42
CA CYS A 156 -7.68 -11.42 3.67
C CYS A 156 -8.73 -12.24 4.39
N SER A 157 -9.77 -12.61 3.67
CA SER A 157 -10.86 -13.45 4.15
C SER A 157 -11.02 -14.57 3.15
N ASP A 158 -10.08 -15.52 3.15
CA ASP A 158 -10.12 -16.68 2.28
C ASP A 158 -10.61 -17.91 3.07
N PRO A 159 -11.92 -18.15 3.14
CA PRO A 159 -12.45 -19.30 3.86
C PRO A 159 -12.12 -20.64 3.18
N LYS A 160 -11.57 -20.63 1.96
CA LYS A 160 -11.26 -21.84 1.17
C LYS A 160 -9.78 -22.24 1.22
N GLY A 161 -8.90 -21.36 1.70
CA GLY A 161 -7.46 -21.58 1.83
C GLY A 161 -6.64 -21.09 0.64
#